data_AF-A0A5B6VYP8-F1
#
_entry.id   AF-A0A5B6VYP8-F1
#
_cell.length_a   1.000
_cell.length_b   1.000
_cell.length_c   1.000
_cell.angle_alpha   90.00
_cell.angle_beta   90.00
_cell.angle_gamma   90.00
#
_symmetry.space_group_name_H-M   'P 1'
#
loop_
_entity.id
_entity.type
_entity.pdbx_description
1 polymer ?
#
loop_
_entity_poly.entity_id
_entity_poly.type
_entity_poly.pdbx_seq_one_letter_code
_entity_poly.pdbx_strand_id
1 'polypeptide(L)'
;MHTLFCAFGLDEYSRIKVTHEGTSQVNKCKLGILTLNYATFKMKPEGDIKVMSDIFKIIINEINSYGKTYHNEEVVRKILRSLTKS
;
A
#
# COMPACT_ATOMS: atom_id res chain seq x y z
N MET A 1 7.69 -14.61 23.55
CA MET A 1 8.01 -14.30 22.14
C MET A 1 6.71 -14.36 21.35
N HIS A 2 6.21 -13.25 20.81
CA HIS A 2 5.07 -13.28 19.90
C HIS A 2 5.48 -12.54 18.62
N THR A 3 6.17 -13.28 17.76
CA THR A 3 6.54 -12.86 16.41
C THR A 3 5.26 -12.77 15.59
N LEU A 4 4.64 -11.58 15.56
CA LEU A 4 3.54 -11.31 14.63
C LEU A 4 4.17 -11.09 13.25
N PHE A 5 4.39 -12.21 12.56
CA PHE A 5 4.87 -12.26 11.19
C PHE A 5 3.75 -11.76 10.27
N CYS A 6 3.66 -10.46 10.07
CA CYS A 6 2.81 -9.89 9.02
C CYS A 6 3.52 -10.01 7.67
N ALA A 7 3.70 -11.25 7.21
CA ALA A 7 4.06 -11.52 5.82
C ALA A 7 2.76 -11.74 5.04
N PHE A 8 2.28 -10.69 4.38
CA PHE A 8 1.42 -10.84 3.21
C PHE A 8 2.28 -10.58 1.98
N GLY A 9 2.79 -11.67 1.42
CA GLY A 9 3.47 -11.68 0.14
C GLY A 9 2.55 -11.19 -0.97
N LEU A 10 3.00 -10.10 -1.59
CA LEU A 10 2.79 -9.48 -2.90
C LEU A 10 1.97 -10.14 -4.04
N ASP A 11 1.27 -11.25 -3.90
CA ASP A 11 0.68 -11.93 -5.08
C ASP A 11 -0.73 -11.45 -5.47
N GLU A 12 -1.56 -11.03 -4.51
CA GLU A 12 -2.97 -10.72 -4.78
C GLU A 12 -3.44 -9.50 -3.96
N TYR A 13 -3.46 -8.31 -4.57
CA TYR A 13 -4.18 -7.15 -4.05
C TYR A 13 -5.66 -7.46 -3.73
N SER A 14 -6.18 -8.54 -4.34
CA SER A 14 -7.57 -8.97 -4.35
C SER A 14 -8.04 -9.76 -3.12
N ARG A 15 -7.15 -10.23 -2.23
CA ARG A 15 -7.54 -11.10 -1.10
C ARG A 15 -7.44 -10.44 0.27
N ILE A 16 -7.71 -9.13 0.34
CA ILE A 16 -7.97 -8.43 1.60
C ILE A 16 -9.48 -8.21 1.77
N LYS A 17 -10.27 -9.27 1.61
CA LYS A 17 -11.44 -9.46 2.48
C LYS A 17 -10.94 -10.21 3.71
N VAL A 18 -10.27 -9.49 4.61
CA VAL A 18 -9.98 -10.05 5.93
C VAL A 18 -11.30 -10.00 6.70
N THR A 19 -12.01 -11.11 6.58
CA THR A 19 -13.17 -11.52 7.37
C THR A 19 -12.73 -11.72 8.82
N HIS A 20 -12.44 -10.63 9.52
CA HIS A 20 -12.57 -10.57 10.97
C HIS A 20 -12.58 -9.10 11.38
N GLU A 21 -13.78 -8.56 11.53
CA GLU A 21 -14.01 -7.36 12.32
C GLU A 21 -13.46 -7.59 13.74
N GLY A 22 -12.70 -6.63 14.27
CA GLY A 22 -12.39 -6.56 15.69
C GLY A 22 -11.01 -7.04 16.13
N THR A 23 -9.97 -6.22 15.91
CA THR A 23 -8.92 -5.93 16.91
C THR A 23 -8.02 -4.81 16.39
N SER A 24 -7.73 -3.80 17.23
CA SER A 24 -6.86 -2.64 16.89
C SER A 24 -5.49 -3.05 16.29
N GLN A 25 -4.98 -4.23 16.64
CA GLN A 25 -3.74 -4.79 16.08
C GLN A 25 -3.86 -5.17 14.60
N VAL A 26 -4.98 -5.74 14.16
CA VAL A 26 -5.18 -6.11 12.74
C VAL A 26 -5.18 -4.87 11.86
N ASN A 27 -5.81 -3.78 12.32
CA ASN A 27 -5.82 -2.51 11.60
C ASN A 27 -4.42 -1.87 11.54
N LYS A 28 -3.66 -1.92 12.65
CA LYS A 28 -2.27 -1.45 12.68
C LYS A 28 -1.37 -2.27 11.74
N CYS A 29 -1.55 -3.59 11.70
CA CYS A 29 -0.84 -4.48 10.80
C CYS A 29 -1.17 -4.19 9.33
N LYS A 30 -2.46 -4.02 8.98
CA LYS A 30 -2.89 -3.62 7.64
C LYS A 30 -2.29 -2.28 7.22
N LEU A 31 -2.35 -1.27 8.10
CA LEU A 31 -1.72 0.03 7.83
C LEU A 31 -0.20 -0.09 7.64
N GLY A 32 0.46 -0.96 8.43
CA GLY A 32 1.87 -1.27 8.27
C GLY A 32 2.19 -1.90 6.90
N ILE A 33 1.39 -2.87 6.47
CA ILE A 33 1.52 -3.51 5.16
C ILE A 33 1.27 -2.51 4.03
N LEU A 34 0.21 -1.70 4.13
CA LEU A 34 -0.10 -0.64 3.15
C LEU A 34 1.03 0.39 3.06
N THR A 35 1.61 0.79 4.20
CA THR A 35 2.74 1.71 4.26
C THR A 35 3.99 1.09 3.64
N LEU A 36 4.26 -0.19 3.91
CA LEU A 36 5.39 -0.91 3.33
C LEU A 36 5.24 -1.08 1.81
N ASN A 37 4.03 -1.42 1.36
CA ASN A 37 3.69 -1.50 -0.06
C ASN A 37 3.90 -0.14 -0.71
N TYR A 38 3.34 0.94 -0.18
CA TYR A 38 3.57 2.31 -0.65
C TYR A 38 5.06 2.65 -0.72
N ALA A 39 5.85 2.27 0.30
CA ALA A 39 7.29 2.54 0.35
C ALA A 39 8.10 1.74 -0.68
N THR A 40 7.72 0.48 -0.94
CA THR A 40 8.50 -0.46 -1.76
C THR A 40 7.95 -0.59 -3.19
N PHE A 41 6.83 0.05 -3.50
CA PHE A 41 6.17 -0.05 -4.80
C PHE A 41 7.06 0.49 -5.92
N LYS A 42 7.26 -0.34 -6.95
CA LYS A 42 8.00 0.00 -8.18
C LYS A 42 7.14 -0.34 -9.38
N MET A 43 7.25 0.46 -10.43
CA MET A 43 6.53 0.21 -11.67
C MET A 43 7.06 -1.09 -12.30
N LYS A 44 6.17 -2.05 -12.55
CA LYS A 44 6.53 -3.21 -13.37
C LYS A 44 6.86 -2.73 -14.78
N PRO A 45 7.87 -3.30 -15.45
CA PRO A 45 8.30 -2.85 -16.78
C PRO A 45 7.20 -2.95 -17.84
N GLU A 46 6.21 -3.83 -17.63
CA GLU A 46 5.05 -4.08 -18.51
C GLU A 46 3.77 -3.37 -18.03
N GLY A 47 3.82 -2.67 -16.89
CA GLY A 47 2.66 -1.99 -16.33
C GLY A 47 2.40 -0.64 -16.99
N ASP A 48 1.13 -0.25 -17.10
CA ASP A 48 0.75 1.08 -17.58
C ASP A 48 0.82 2.12 -16.46
N ILE A 49 1.23 3.36 -16.78
CA ILE A 49 1.32 4.48 -15.81
C ILE A 49 -0.05 4.75 -15.16
N LYS A 50 -1.14 4.57 -15.92
CA LYS A 50 -2.51 4.75 -15.44
C LYS A 50 -2.86 3.70 -14.39
N VAL A 51 -2.53 2.43 -14.63
CA VAL A 51 -2.73 1.33 -13.67
C VAL A 51 -1.94 1.60 -12.39
N MET A 52 -0.70 2.06 -12.53
CA MET A 52 0.17 2.46 -11.43
C MET A 52 -0.47 3.58 -10.57
N SER A 53 -0.98 4.62 -11.23
CA SER A 53 -1.64 5.76 -10.57
C SER A 53 -2.94 5.36 -9.87
N ASP A 54 -3.70 4.43 -10.44
CA ASP A 54 -4.92 3.88 -9.84
C ASP A 54 -4.59 3.11 -8.55
N ILE A 55 -3.57 2.25 -8.58
CA ILE A 55 -3.12 1.50 -7.39
C ILE A 55 -2.69 2.46 -6.27
N PHE A 56 -1.93 3.52 -6.60
CA PHE A 56 -1.56 4.54 -5.64
C PHE A 56 -2.79 5.23 -5.03
N LYS A 57 -3.80 5.58 -5.82
CA LYS A 57 -5.04 6.18 -5.30
C LYS A 57 -5.75 5.25 -4.32
N ILE A 58 -5.86 3.96 -4.62
CA ILE A 58 -6.54 3.03 -3.73
C ILE A 58 -5.75 2.87 -2.42
N ILE A 59 -4.41 2.74 -2.48
CA ILE A 59 -3.56 2.68 -1.29
C ILE A 59 -3.69 3.93 -0.42
N ILE A 60 -3.66 5.13 -1.03
CA ILE A 60 -3.79 6.40 -0.29
C ILE A 60 -5.18 6.53 0.34
N ASN A 61 -6.24 6.12 -0.37
CA ASN A 61 -7.59 6.12 0.16
C ASN A 61 -7.72 5.19 1.38
N GLU A 62 -7.17 3.98 1.29
CA GLU A 62 -7.14 3.04 2.41
C GLU A 62 -6.38 3.61 3.60
N ILE A 63 -5.15 4.10 3.39
CA ILE A 63 -4.34 4.69 4.47
C ILE A 63 -5.06 5.88 5.13
N ASN A 64 -5.76 6.71 4.34
CA ASN A 64 -6.57 7.82 4.84
C ASN A 64 -7.75 7.33 5.69
N SER A 65 -8.39 6.22 5.31
CA SER A 65 -9.44 5.58 6.11
C SER A 65 -8.93 5.05 7.46
N TYR A 66 -7.63 4.79 7.60
CA TYR A 66 -6.99 4.44 8.88
C TYR A 66 -6.48 5.66 9.67
N GLY A 67 -6.75 6.89 9.21
CA GLY A 67 -6.41 8.13 9.89
C GLY A 67 -5.01 8.66 9.62
N LYS A 68 -4.31 8.13 8.60
CA LYS A 68 -3.01 8.67 8.15
C LYS A 68 -3.16 9.23 6.75
N THR A 69 -2.84 10.50 6.58
CA THR A 69 -3.01 11.22 5.32
C THR A 69 -1.65 11.56 4.73
N TYR A 70 -1.51 11.44 3.42
CA TYR A 70 -0.33 11.90 2.67
C TYR A 70 -0.73 13.12 1.84
N HIS A 71 0.13 14.13 1.80
CA HIS A 71 -0.10 15.27 0.91
C HIS A 71 0.10 14.86 -0.55
N ASN A 72 -0.68 15.47 -1.46
CA ASN A 72 -0.57 15.22 -2.89
C ASN A 72 0.85 15.39 -3.42
N GLU A 73 1.62 16.36 -2.92
CA GLU A 73 3.03 16.55 -3.30
C GLU A 73 3.91 15.34 -2.99
N GLU A 74 3.66 14.65 -1.87
CA GLU A 74 4.43 13.48 -1.46
C GLU A 74 4.07 12.27 -2.30
N VAL A 75 2.77 12.12 -2.60
CA VAL A 75 2.25 11.08 -3.47
C VAL A 75 2.78 11.23 -4.89
N VAL A 76 2.74 12.44 -5.45
CA VAL A 76 3.26 12.72 -6.79
C VAL A 76 4.77 12.48 -6.84
N ARG A 77 5.54 12.96 -5.86
CA ARG A 77 6.99 12.66 -5.77
C ARG A 77 7.27 11.17 -5.68
N LYS A 78 6.41 10.40 -4.99
CA LYS A 78 6.56 8.95 -4.87
C LYS A 78 6.29 8.25 -6.20
N ILE A 79 5.20 8.62 -6.88
CA ILE A 79 4.86 8.09 -8.22
C ILE A 79 6.03 8.36 -9.17
N LEU A 80 6.51 9.60 -9.25
CA LEU A 80 7.63 9.97 -10.13
C LEU A 80 8.88 9.12 -9.87
N ARG A 81 9.23 8.88 -8.59
CA ARG A 81 10.35 8.00 -8.20
C ARG A 81 10.14 6.53 -8.59
N SER A 82 8.90 6.05 -8.56
CA SER A 82 8.56 4.69 -8.98
C SER A 82 8.50 4.51 -10.50
N LEU A 83 8.37 5.61 -11.26
CA LEU A 83 8.34 5.65 -12.73
C LEU A 83 9.74 5.84 -13.34
N THR A 84 10.64 6.59 -12.70
CA THR A 84 12.02 6.77 -13.18
C THR A 84 12.78 5.44 -13.08
N LYS A 85 12.89 4.73 -14.21
CA LYS A 85 13.89 3.69 -14.41
C LYS A 85 15.27 4.35 -14.39
N SER A 86 16.10 4.01 -13.40
CA SER A 86 17.55 4.01 -13.63
C SER A 86 17.91 2.75 -14.41
#